data_AF-A0A8J4T652-F1
#
_entry.id   AF-A0A8J4T652-F1
#
_cell.length_a   1.000
_cell.length_b   1.000
_cell.length_c   1.000
_cell.angle_alpha   90.00
_cell.angle_beta   90.00
_cell.angle_gamma   90.00
#
_symmetry.space_group_name_H-M   'P 1'
#
loop_
_entity.id
_entity.type
_entity.pdbx_description
1 polymer ?
#
loop_
_entity_poly.entity_id
_entity_poly.type
_entity_poly.pdbx_seq_one_letter_code
_entity_poly.pdbx_strand_id
1 'polypeptide(L)'
;VFPPNFREPGPPALELFDLEEQFSTPKARLAQVTNKCTEDDLEYFVRECGDILGVSRKIPTEKRNARVILEVIFNELVEFKKLNQD
;
A
#
# COMPACT_ATOMS: atom_id res chain seq x y z
N VAL A 1 21.72 14.19 51.50
CA VAL A 1 22.61 13.40 50.63
C VAL A 1 21.75 12.48 49.77
N PHE A 2 21.99 12.42 48.47
CA PHE A 2 21.25 11.53 47.58
C PHE A 2 21.68 10.07 47.77
N PRO A 3 20.75 9.10 47.66
CA PRO A 3 21.09 7.69 47.72
C PRO A 3 21.95 7.25 46.51
N PRO A 4 22.70 6.14 46.62
CA PRO A 4 23.44 5.59 45.49
C PRO A 4 22.48 5.22 44.35
N ASN A 5 22.71 5.77 43.16
CA ASN A 5 21.94 5.40 41.98
C ASN A 5 22.45 4.07 41.41
N PHE A 6 21.52 3.16 41.16
CA PHE A 6 21.80 1.96 40.37
C PHE A 6 22.08 2.35 38.92
N ARG A 7 22.88 1.54 38.20
CA ARG A 7 23.05 1.72 36.76
C ARG A 7 21.72 1.45 36.06
N GLU A 8 21.19 2.48 35.43
CA GLU A 8 20.05 2.35 34.52
C GLU A 8 20.49 1.63 33.23
N PRO A 9 19.60 0.85 32.60
CA PRO A 9 19.85 0.33 31.26
C PRO A 9 20.08 1.50 30.29
N GLY A 10 20.90 1.28 29.26
CA GLY A 10 21.07 2.25 28.19
C GLY A 10 19.75 2.54 27.47
N PRO A 11 19.64 3.67 26.77
CA PRO A 11 18.46 3.97 25.97
C PRO A 11 18.24 2.89 24.91
N PRO A 12 16.99 2.65 24.47
CA PRO A 12 16.71 1.79 23.33
C PRO A 12 17.50 2.24 22.09
N ALA A 13 17.91 1.28 21.26
CA ALA A 13 18.60 1.58 20.00
C ALA A 13 17.66 2.32 19.04
N LEU A 14 18.19 3.32 18.34
CA LEU A 14 17.42 4.06 17.33
C LEU A 14 17.43 3.28 16.02
N GLU A 15 16.25 2.79 15.62
CA GLU A 15 16.04 2.17 14.31
C GLU A 15 15.77 3.25 13.25
N LEU A 16 16.51 3.17 12.14
CA LEU A 16 16.41 4.11 11.03
C LEU A 16 15.47 3.56 9.96
N PHE A 17 14.16 3.69 10.20
CA PHE A 17 13.13 3.30 9.23
C PHE A 17 12.97 4.34 8.13
N ASP A 18 12.68 3.87 6.91
CA ASP A 18 12.15 4.73 5.86
C ASP A 18 10.68 5.06 6.18
N LEU A 19 10.43 6.28 6.64
CA LEU A 19 9.09 6.72 7.02
C LEU A 19 8.16 6.85 5.81
N GLU A 20 8.70 7.09 4.61
CA GLU A 20 7.87 7.11 3.41
C GLU A 20 7.38 5.71 3.08
N GLU A 21 8.23 4.69 3.20
CA GLU A 21 7.80 3.30 3.00
C GLU A 21 6.76 2.87 4.05
N GLN A 22 7.00 3.19 5.33
CA GLN A 22 6.18 2.68 6.44
C GLN A 22 4.88 3.46 6.66
N PHE A 23 4.86 4.77 6.37
CA PHE A 23 3.73 5.65 6.70
C PHE A 23 3.12 6.38 5.50
N SER A 24 3.55 6.10 4.27
CA SER A 24 2.93 6.73 3.09
C SER A 24 1.45 6.37 2.97
N THR A 25 0.67 7.41 2.69
CA THR A 25 -0.75 7.22 2.35
C THR A 25 -0.88 6.42 1.05
N PRO A 26 -1.97 5.67 0.84
CA PRO A 26 -2.22 4.96 -0.42
C PRO A 26 -2.12 5.89 -1.64
N LYS A 27 -2.58 7.14 -1.50
CA LYS A 27 -2.49 8.15 -2.57
C LYS A 27 -1.04 8.49 -2.93
N ALA A 28 -0.18 8.68 -1.93
CA ALA A 28 1.24 8.97 -2.16
C ALA A 28 1.95 7.78 -2.82
N ARG A 29 1.67 6.55 -2.36
CA ARG A 29 2.21 5.31 -2.96
C ARG A 29 1.80 5.14 -4.41
N LEU A 30 0.53 5.38 -4.74
CA LEU A 30 0.06 5.35 -6.12
C LEU A 30 0.81 6.36 -6.99
N ALA A 31 1.00 7.58 -6.51
CA ALA A 31 1.74 8.60 -7.26
C ALA A 31 3.20 8.19 -7.51
N GLN A 32 3.87 7.60 -6.51
CA GLN A 32 5.23 7.08 -6.65
C GLN A 32 5.31 5.96 -7.69
N VAL A 33 4.40 4.99 -7.64
CA VAL A 33 4.35 3.88 -8.61
C VAL A 33 4.10 4.40 -10.03
N THR A 34 3.18 5.35 -10.20
CA THR A 34 2.92 5.99 -11.51
C THR A 34 4.14 6.70 -12.08
N ASN A 35 4.92 7.39 -11.24
CA ASN A 35 6.11 8.09 -11.71
C ASN A 35 7.28 7.14 -12.06
N LYS A 36 7.25 5.90 -11.56
CA LYS A 36 8.32 4.91 -11.78
C LYS A 36 8.08 4.03 -13.01
N CYS A 37 6.84 3.82 -13.40
CA CYS A 37 6.46 2.87 -14.45
C CYS A 37 6.34 3.52 -15.83
N THR A 38 6.64 2.75 -16.88
CA THR A 38 6.32 3.09 -18.27
C THR A 38 5.26 2.13 -18.84
N GLU A 39 4.96 2.25 -20.14
CA GLU A 39 4.05 1.34 -20.85
C GLU A 39 4.56 -0.11 -20.91
N ASP A 40 5.85 -0.33 -20.68
CA ASP A 40 6.43 -1.69 -20.64
C ASP A 40 6.15 -2.40 -19.30
N ASP A 41 5.77 -1.65 -18.25
CA ASP A 41 5.59 -2.15 -16.89
C ASP A 41 4.12 -2.39 -16.50
N LEU A 42 3.19 -2.42 -17.47
CA LEU A 42 1.75 -2.40 -17.21
C LEU A 42 1.26 -3.50 -16.25
N GLU A 43 1.78 -4.73 -16.39
CA GLU A 43 1.40 -5.84 -15.51
C GLU A 43 1.80 -5.56 -14.05
N TYR A 44 3.01 -5.07 -13.84
CA TYR A 44 3.52 -4.70 -12.52
C TYR A 44 2.75 -3.49 -11.97
N PHE A 45 2.58 -2.44 -12.77
CA PHE A 45 1.88 -1.22 -12.38
C PHE A 45 0.49 -1.52 -11.82
N VAL A 46 -0.31 -2.31 -12.54
CA VAL A 46 -1.66 -2.66 -12.13
C VAL A 46 -1.67 -3.53 -10.87
N ARG A 47 -0.73 -4.48 -10.75
CA ARG A 47 -0.63 -5.35 -9.57
C ARG A 47 -0.29 -4.56 -8.31
N GLU A 48 0.71 -3.69 -8.38
CA GLU A 48 1.09 -2.82 -7.25
C GLU A 48 -0.04 -1.87 -6.85
N CYS A 49 -0.73 -1.28 -7.83
CA CYS A 49 -1.92 -0.48 -7.55
C CYS A 49 -3.01 -1.29 -6.85
N GLY A 50 -3.24 -2.53 -7.28
CA GLY A 50 -4.16 -3.47 -6.65
C GLY A 50 -3.80 -3.80 -5.20
N ASP A 51 -2.50 -3.93 -4.89
CA ASP A 51 -2.02 -4.16 -3.53
C ASP A 51 -2.16 -2.90 -2.65
N ILE A 52 -1.81 -1.73 -3.18
CA ILE A 52 -1.96 -0.44 -2.48
C ILE A 52 -3.43 -0.16 -2.12
N LEU A 53 -4.35 -0.46 -3.04
CA LEU A 53 -5.79 -0.29 -2.84
C LEU A 53 -6.45 -1.44 -2.06
N GLY A 54 -5.69 -2.51 -1.75
CA GLY A 54 -6.20 -3.69 -1.04
C GLY A 54 -7.13 -4.58 -1.86
N VAL A 55 -7.22 -4.37 -3.18
CA VAL A 55 -8.04 -5.16 -4.11
C VAL A 55 -7.52 -6.58 -4.23
N SER A 56 -6.19 -6.77 -4.25
CA SER A 56 -5.56 -8.08 -4.37
C SER A 56 -5.97 -9.07 -3.27
N ARG A 57 -6.37 -8.57 -2.10
CA ARG A 57 -6.87 -9.41 -0.99
C ARG A 57 -8.18 -10.13 -1.33
N LYS A 58 -8.96 -9.60 -2.26
CA LYS A 58 -10.22 -10.18 -2.76
C LYS A 58 -9.99 -11.27 -3.81
N ILE A 59 -8.77 -11.42 -4.30
CA ILE A 59 -8.41 -12.30 -5.42
C ILE A 59 -7.51 -13.43 -4.90
N PRO A 60 -7.79 -14.70 -5.27
CA PRO A 60 -6.90 -15.83 -5.00
C PRO A 60 -5.50 -15.59 -5.59
N THR A 61 -4.46 -15.97 -4.85
CA THR A 61 -3.06 -15.65 -5.18
C THR A 61 -2.67 -16.11 -6.60
N GLU A 62 -3.21 -17.23 -7.07
CA GLU A 62 -2.92 -17.82 -8.37
C GLU A 62 -3.50 -17.01 -9.54
N LYS A 63 -4.50 -16.15 -9.26
CA LYS A 63 -5.24 -15.38 -10.27
C LYS A 63 -4.96 -13.87 -10.20
N ARG A 64 -3.98 -13.43 -9.39
CA ARG A 64 -3.59 -12.02 -9.24
C ARG A 64 -2.78 -11.52 -10.44
N ASN A 65 -3.42 -11.42 -11.59
CA ASN A 65 -2.90 -10.74 -12.77
C ASN A 65 -3.60 -9.39 -12.99
N ALA A 66 -3.01 -8.52 -13.80
CA ALA A 66 -3.53 -7.18 -14.06
C ALA A 66 -4.98 -7.20 -14.56
N ARG A 67 -5.30 -8.14 -15.45
CA ARG A 67 -6.65 -8.26 -16.04
C ARG A 67 -7.72 -8.48 -14.98
N VAL A 68 -7.52 -9.43 -14.07
CA VAL A 68 -8.49 -9.76 -13.01
C VAL A 68 -8.60 -8.61 -12.01
N ILE A 69 -7.50 -7.93 -11.69
CA ILE A 69 -7.52 -6.75 -10.82
C ILE A 69 -8.37 -5.62 -11.42
N LEU A 70 -8.18 -5.31 -12.70
CA LEU A 70 -8.97 -4.31 -13.40
C LEU A 70 -10.45 -4.68 -13.48
N GLU A 71 -10.76 -5.96 -13.71
CA GLU A 71 -12.14 -6.46 -13.73
C GLU A 71 -12.84 -6.24 -12.38
N VAL A 72 -12.18 -6.56 -11.27
CA VAL A 72 -12.74 -6.35 -9.92
C VAL A 72 -12.99 -4.85 -9.67
N ILE A 73 -12.00 -3.99 -9.95
CA ILE A 73 -12.13 -2.54 -9.75
C ILE A 73 -13.25 -1.98 -10.62
N PHE A 74 -13.31 -2.38 -11.88
CA PHE A 74 -14.31 -1.90 -12.82
C PHE A 74 -15.72 -2.27 -12.36
N ASN A 75 -15.94 -3.52 -11.94
CA ASN A 75 -17.22 -3.96 -11.42
C ASN A 75 -17.63 -3.17 -10.16
N GLU A 76 -16.69 -2.93 -9.24
CA GLU A 76 -16.96 -2.10 -8.05
C GLU A 76 -17.33 -0.66 -8.40
N LEU A 77 -16.66 -0.05 -9.39
CA LEU A 77 -16.99 1.28 -9.87
C LEU A 77 -18.36 1.34 -10.54
N VAL A 78 -18.72 0.31 -11.31
CA VAL A 78 -20.04 0.19 -11.95
C VAL A 78 -21.14 0.10 -10.89
N GLU A 79 -20.99 -0.78 -9.90
CA GLU A 79 -21.95 -0.90 -8.79
C GLU A 79 -22.04 0.38 -7.95
N PHE A 80 -20.91 1.01 -7.65
CA PHE A 80 -20.88 2.29 -6.94
C PHE A 80 -21.64 3.39 -7.70
N LYS A 81 -21.51 3.44 -9.03
CA LYS A 81 -22.22 4.43 -9.85
C LYS A 81 -23.72 4.15 -9.97
N LYS A 82 -24.15 2.87 -9.94
CA LYS A 82 -25.58 2.52 -9.93
C LYS A 82 -26.29 3.05 -8.69
N LEU A 83 -25.62 3.05 -7.54
CA LEU A 83 -26.16 3.52 -6.26
C LEU A 83 -26.38 5.04 -6.21
N ASN A 84 -25.73 5.81 -7.10
CA ASN A 84 -25.82 7.27 -7.14
C ASN A 84 -26.63 7.78 -8.36
N GLN A 85 -27.65 7.03 -8.78
CA GLN A 85 -28.50 7.38 -9.94
C GLN A 85 -29.75 8.20 -9.60
N ASP A 86 -29.94 8.61 -8.34
CA ASP A 86 -31.00 9.54 -7.92
C ASP A 86 -30.61 11.01 -8.16
#